data_AF-A0A8H4ETM8-F1
#
_entry.id   AF-A0A8H4ETM8-F1
#
_cell.length_a   1.000
_cell.length_b   1.000
_cell.length_c   1.000
_cell.angle_alpha   90.00
_cell.angle_beta   90.00
_cell.angle_gamma   90.00
#
_symmetry.space_group_name_H-M   'P 1'
#
loop_
_entity.id
_entity.type
_entity.pdbx_description
1 polymer ?
#
loop_
_entity_poly.entity_id
_entity_poly.type
_entity_poly.pdbx_seq_one_letter_code
_entity_poly.pdbx_strand_id
1 'polypeptide(L)'
;MTQSFLSMPNFSKTYLYVTPTTLYHEFCNAFTFFTMVKACNPKMNWQNLMDAANNKWLSPNYCANSLSSHLSSRLSNEESDLAPNASAQRQALNLIKEAEAKANEYEGLLLNTSDKDLRSHIYEKLKDSRAIIEREKKI
;
A
#
# COMPACT_ATOMS: atom_id res chain seq x y z
N MET A 1 -12.28 -11.00 41.94
CA MET A 1 -11.12 -10.92 41.05
C MET A 1 -11.43 -9.89 39.97
N THR A 2 -10.72 -8.77 39.96
CA THR A 2 -10.93 -7.69 38.98
C THR A 2 -10.15 -8.00 37.71
N GLN A 3 -10.87 -8.29 36.63
CA GLN A 3 -10.30 -8.47 35.29
C GLN A 3 -9.75 -7.12 34.81
N SER A 4 -8.43 -6.97 34.83
CA SER A 4 -7.76 -5.84 34.18
C SER A 4 -7.85 -6.03 32.67
N PHE A 5 -8.81 -5.35 32.04
CA PHE A 5 -8.85 -5.20 30.60
C PHE A 5 -7.55 -4.53 30.14
N LEU A 6 -7.00 -5.02 29.02
CA LEU A 6 -5.84 -4.41 28.36
C LEU A 6 -6.18 -2.95 28.02
N SER A 7 -5.77 -2.00 28.86
CA SER A 7 -5.95 -0.58 28.56
C SER A 7 -4.93 -0.19 27.51
N MET A 8 -5.38 0.11 26.29
CA MET A 8 -4.49 0.69 25.29
C MET A 8 -3.93 2.02 25.82
N PRO A 9 -2.62 2.27 25.67
CA PRO A 9 -2.06 3.58 25.96
C PRO A 9 -2.76 4.64 25.10
N ASN A 10 -3.22 5.73 25.73
CA ASN A 10 -3.84 6.83 25.02
C ASN A 10 -2.75 7.64 24.30
N PHE A 11 -2.60 7.41 23.00
CA PHE A 11 -1.75 8.24 22.14
C PHE A 11 -2.54 9.50 21.76
N SER A 12 -2.47 10.53 22.60
CA SER A 12 -2.90 11.87 22.17
C SER A 12 -2.10 12.25 20.93
N LYS A 13 -2.76 12.77 19.89
CA LYS A 13 -2.09 13.26 18.67
C LYS A 13 -1.21 14.46 19.01
N THR A 14 -0.01 14.20 19.51
CA THR A 14 1.00 15.23 19.76
C THR A 14 1.71 15.49 18.44
N TYR A 15 1.34 16.59 17.79
CA TYR A 15 1.99 17.06 16.58
C TYR A 15 3.30 17.78 16.94
N LEU A 16 4.37 17.51 16.20
CA LEU A 16 5.60 18.32 16.27
C LEU A 16 5.33 19.74 15.78
N TYR A 17 4.60 19.82 14.67
CA TYR A 17 4.20 21.07 14.05
C TYR A 17 2.68 21.16 14.10
N VAL A 18 2.16 22.05 14.94
CA VAL A 18 0.71 22.26 15.13
C VAL A 18 0.06 22.73 13.82
N THR A 19 0.78 23.51 13.02
CA THR A 19 0.38 23.96 11.69
C THR A 19 1.45 23.54 10.68
N PRO A 20 1.31 22.37 10.03
CA PRO A 20 2.27 21.95 9.02
C PRO A 20 2.10 22.79 7.75
N THR A 21 3.10 23.61 7.44
CA THR A 21 3.13 24.42 6.20
C THR A 21 3.93 23.77 5.08
N THR A 22 4.79 22.81 5.40
CA THR A 22 5.69 22.14 4.45
C THR A 22 5.47 20.64 4.47
N LEU A 23 5.75 19.96 3.35
CA LEU A 23 5.69 18.50 3.25
C LEU A 23 6.58 17.81 4.30
N TYR A 24 7.70 18.45 4.64
CA TYR A 24 8.60 17.97 5.68
C TYR A 24 7.93 18.05 7.07
N HIS A 25 7.17 19.09 7.37
CA HIS A 25 6.42 19.18 8.64
C HIS A 25 5.35 18.07 8.75
N GLU A 26 4.67 17.76 7.65
CA GLU A 26 3.71 16.65 7.59
C GLU A 26 4.40 15.30 7.79
N PHE A 27 5.53 15.09 7.11
CA PHE A 27 6.35 13.89 7.27
C PHE A 27 6.80 13.70 8.72
N CYS A 28 7.32 14.75 9.35
CA CYS A 28 7.76 14.71 10.74
C CYS A 28 6.61 14.37 11.68
N ASN A 29 5.43 14.97 11.50
CA ASN A 29 4.24 14.67 12.28
C ASN A 29 3.77 13.21 12.11
N ALA A 30 3.81 12.67 10.90
CA ALA A 30 3.42 11.28 10.63
C ALA A 30 4.46 10.29 11.19
N PHE A 31 5.75 10.60 11.06
CA PHE A 31 6.85 9.78 11.53
C PHE A 31 6.89 9.69 13.06
N THR A 32 6.64 10.80 13.76
CA THR A 32 6.56 10.78 15.23
C THR A 32 5.40 9.96 15.74
N PHE A 33 4.22 10.09 15.13
CA PHE A 33 3.08 9.25 15.50
C PHE A 33 3.36 7.76 15.29
N PHE A 34 3.91 7.38 14.12
CA PHE A 34 4.28 6.00 13.82
C PHE A 34 5.29 5.43 14.83
N THR A 35 6.31 6.20 15.18
CA THR A 35 7.35 5.77 16.13
C THR A 35 6.81 5.66 17.55
N MET A 36 5.93 6.57 17.98
CA MET A 36 5.26 6.50 19.29
C MET A 36 4.38 5.26 19.42
N VAL A 37 3.58 4.96 18.39
CA VAL A 37 2.74 3.76 18.35
C VAL A 37 3.59 2.50 18.37
N LYS A 38 4.64 2.45 17.54
CA LYS A 38 5.56 1.29 17.49
C LYS A 38 6.29 1.04 18.80
N ALA A 39 6.72 2.10 19.48
CA ALA A 39 7.42 2.00 20.76
C ALA A 39 6.47 1.81 21.95
N CYS A 40 5.15 1.86 21.74
CA CYS A 40 4.12 1.95 22.78
C CYS A 40 4.44 2.99 23.86
N ASN A 41 5.16 4.06 23.51
CA ASN A 41 5.62 5.07 24.44
C ASN A 41 5.17 6.46 23.98
N PRO A 42 4.18 7.06 24.68
CA PRO A 42 3.64 8.37 24.31
C PRO A 42 4.57 9.54 24.69
N LYS A 43 5.60 9.34 25.50
CA LYS A 43 6.51 10.39 25.99
C LYS A 43 7.95 10.11 25.56
N MET A 44 8.16 10.07 24.24
CA MET A 44 9.50 9.89 23.67
C MET A 44 10.27 11.22 23.63
N ASN A 45 11.61 11.16 23.67
CA ASN A 45 12.44 12.35 23.58
C ASN A 45 12.33 13.00 22.18
N TRP A 46 11.87 14.25 22.16
CA TRP A 46 11.63 15.02 20.94
C TRP A 46 12.85 15.23 20.07
N GLN A 47 14.04 15.41 20.66
CA GLN A 47 15.27 15.66 19.94
C GLN A 47 15.68 14.43 19.13
N ASN A 48 15.65 13.26 19.79
CA ASN A 48 15.97 11.99 19.14
C ASN A 48 15.02 11.67 17.98
N LEU A 49 13.75 12.07 18.10
CA LEU A 49 12.74 11.90 17.04
C LEU A 49 13.01 12.81 15.84
N MET A 50 13.34 14.08 16.08
CA MET A 50 13.72 15.03 15.04
C MET A 50 14.98 14.57 14.31
N ASP A 51 16.01 14.13 15.04
CA ASP A 51 17.25 13.64 14.44
C ASP A 51 17.03 12.37 13.61
N ALA A 52 16.20 11.44 14.11
CA ALA A 52 15.81 10.24 13.37
C ALA A 52 14.98 10.57 12.11
N ALA A 53 14.05 11.53 12.21
CA ALA A 53 13.25 11.99 11.08
C ALA A 53 14.14 12.67 10.02
N ASN A 54 15.07 13.51 10.45
CA ASN A 54 16.04 14.18 9.58
C ASN A 54 16.93 13.17 8.84
N ASN A 55 17.52 12.23 9.55
CA ASN A 55 18.32 11.17 8.95
C ASN A 55 17.50 10.32 7.97
N LYS A 56 16.21 10.08 8.28
CA LYS A 56 15.33 9.33 7.40
C LYS A 56 14.94 10.10 6.14
N TRP A 57 14.69 11.41 6.27
CA TRP A 57 14.36 12.32 5.18
C TRP A 57 15.54 12.55 4.22
N LEU A 58 16.74 12.72 4.78
CA LEU A 58 17.98 12.93 4.02
C LEU A 58 18.54 11.64 3.40
N SER A 59 18.03 10.47 3.80
CA SER A 59 18.40 9.20 3.17
C SER A 59 18.09 9.26 1.67
N PRO A 60 19.02 8.85 0.79
CA PRO A 60 18.84 8.94 -0.68
C PRO A 60 17.61 8.17 -1.20
N ASN A 61 17.04 7.29 -0.39
CA ASN A 61 15.81 6.56 -0.70
C ASN A 61 14.51 7.37 -0.49
N TYR A 62 14.53 8.49 0.24
CA TYR A 62 13.32 9.26 0.57
C TYR A 62 13.06 10.40 -0.43
N CYS A 63 14.10 11.07 -0.90
CA CYS A 63 13.96 12.22 -1.81
C CYS A 63 13.87 11.84 -3.30
N ALA A 64 14.24 10.62 -3.69
CA ALA A 64 14.02 10.11 -5.06
C ALA A 64 12.58 9.59 -5.30
N ASN A 65 11.73 9.55 -4.27
CA ASN A 65 10.48 8.78 -4.27
C ASN A 65 9.29 9.42 -3.52
N SER A 66 9.41 10.66 -3.07
CA SER A 66 8.27 11.43 -2.54
C SER A 66 7.42 11.90 -3.75
N LEU A 67 6.34 11.26 -4.19
CA LEU A 67 5.13 10.89 -3.44
C LEU A 67 4.44 9.60 -3.95
N SER A 68 4.99 8.88 -4.94
CA SER A 68 4.24 7.83 -5.67
C SER A 68 4.54 6.39 -5.20
N SER A 69 5.73 6.12 -4.66
CA SER A 69 6.19 4.74 -4.42
C SER A 69 6.25 4.32 -2.95
N HIS A 70 6.18 5.25 -2.00
CA HIS A 70 6.26 4.91 -0.58
C HIS A 70 4.92 4.46 0.05
N LEU A 71 3.77 4.85 -0.54
CA LEU A 71 2.48 4.19 -0.27
C LEU A 71 2.44 2.77 -0.87
N SER A 72 3.09 2.57 -2.01
CA SER A 72 3.05 1.31 -2.77
C SER A 72 3.96 0.21 -2.22
N SER A 73 5.02 0.54 -1.47
CA SER A 73 6.02 -0.44 -1.00
C SER A 73 5.82 -0.92 0.45
N ARG A 74 5.12 -0.16 1.31
CA ARG A 74 4.81 -0.62 2.68
C ARG A 74 3.72 -1.70 2.74
N LEU A 75 2.96 -1.90 1.65
CA LEU A 75 1.97 -2.98 1.54
C LEU A 75 2.60 -4.36 1.30
N SER A 76 3.90 -4.42 1.02
CA SER A 76 4.55 -5.69 0.67
C SER A 76 5.07 -6.49 1.87
N ASN A 77 5.25 -5.89 3.06
CA ASN A 77 6.07 -6.49 4.12
C ASN A 77 5.45 -6.60 5.52
N GLU A 78 4.15 -6.36 5.73
CA GLU A 78 3.48 -6.74 7.00
C GLU A 78 2.56 -7.95 6.75
N GLU A 79 3.21 -9.11 6.74
CA GLU A 79 2.59 -10.42 6.75
C GLU A 79 2.46 -10.88 8.21
N SER A 80 1.41 -10.43 8.88
CA SER A 80 0.73 -11.13 9.99
C SER A 80 -0.44 -10.27 10.46
N ASP A 81 -1.63 -10.87 10.47
CA ASP A 81 -2.88 -10.34 11.05
C ASP A 81 -3.60 -9.20 10.31
N LEU A 82 -3.90 -9.41 9.03
CA LEU A 82 -4.87 -8.58 8.32
C LEU A 82 -6.31 -9.10 8.51
N ALA A 83 -7.22 -8.18 8.86
CA ALA A 83 -8.65 -8.42 8.94
C ALA A 83 -9.17 -9.09 7.64
N PRO A 84 -10.17 -9.99 7.73
CA PRO A 84 -10.59 -10.84 6.60
C PRO A 84 -11.07 -10.07 5.35
N ASN A 85 -11.41 -8.79 5.49
CA ASN A 85 -11.74 -7.91 4.37
C ASN A 85 -10.49 -7.43 3.58
N ALA A 86 -9.35 -7.23 4.25
CA ALA A 86 -8.11 -6.79 3.63
C ALA A 86 -7.42 -7.93 2.84
N SER A 87 -7.57 -9.18 3.28
CA SER A 87 -7.08 -10.34 2.53
C SER A 87 -7.91 -10.60 1.26
N ALA A 88 -9.24 -10.49 1.34
CA ALA A 88 -10.13 -10.62 0.20
C ALA A 88 -9.88 -9.52 -0.86
N GLN A 89 -9.73 -8.26 -0.44
CA GLN A 89 -9.38 -7.17 -1.35
C GLN A 89 -8.02 -7.36 -2.02
N ARG A 90 -7.02 -7.86 -1.28
CA ARG A 90 -5.69 -8.17 -1.84
C ARG A 90 -5.75 -9.31 -2.86
N GLN A 91 -6.55 -10.34 -2.60
CA GLN A 91 -6.78 -11.42 -3.57
C GLN A 91 -7.45 -10.88 -4.83
N ALA A 92 -8.48 -10.04 -4.69
CA ALA A 92 -9.15 -9.39 -5.83
C ALA A 92 -8.17 -8.55 -6.65
N LEU A 93 -7.31 -7.74 -6.01
CA LEU A 93 -6.28 -6.95 -6.70
C LEU A 93 -5.25 -7.82 -7.44
N ASN A 94 -4.82 -8.94 -6.84
CA ASN A 94 -3.92 -9.87 -7.50
C ASN A 94 -4.58 -10.53 -8.72
N LEU A 95 -5.86 -10.92 -8.60
CA LEU A 95 -6.64 -11.50 -9.70
C LEU A 95 -6.82 -10.50 -10.85
N ILE A 96 -7.10 -9.23 -10.54
CA ILE A 96 -7.17 -8.14 -11.54
C ILE A 96 -5.82 -8.00 -12.26
N LYS A 97 -4.73 -7.91 -11.51
CA LYS A 97 -3.38 -7.74 -12.08
C LYS A 97 -3.00 -8.92 -12.99
N GLU A 98 -3.31 -10.15 -12.59
CA GLU A 98 -3.05 -11.34 -13.40
C GLU A 98 -3.92 -11.36 -14.67
N ALA A 99 -5.21 -11.00 -14.56
CA ALA A 99 -6.12 -10.94 -15.69
C ALA A 99 -5.75 -9.84 -16.70
N GLU A 100 -5.27 -8.69 -16.23
CA GLU A 100 -4.74 -7.61 -17.06
C GLU A 100 -3.48 -8.03 -17.83
N ALA A 101 -2.56 -8.74 -17.15
CA ALA A 101 -1.36 -9.29 -17.80
C ALA A 101 -1.72 -10.27 -18.93
N LYS A 102 -2.67 -11.19 -18.67
CA LYS A 102 -3.16 -12.14 -19.68
C LYS A 102 -3.88 -11.43 -20.83
N ALA A 103 -4.69 -10.42 -20.55
CA ALA A 103 -5.39 -9.65 -21.59
C ALA A 103 -4.39 -8.95 -22.52
N ASN A 104 -3.35 -8.32 -21.98
CA ASN A 104 -2.30 -7.68 -22.77
C ASN A 104 -1.52 -8.68 -23.64
N GLU A 105 -1.23 -9.87 -23.10
CA GLU A 105 -0.59 -10.95 -23.86
C GLU A 105 -1.46 -11.41 -25.04
N TYR A 106 -2.76 -11.64 -24.81
CA TYR A 106 -3.69 -12.01 -25.87
C TYR A 106 -3.86 -10.92 -26.92
N GLU A 107 -3.88 -9.65 -26.54
CA GLU A 107 -3.87 -8.53 -27.49
C GLU A 107 -2.61 -8.52 -28.36
N GLY A 108 -1.43 -8.75 -27.74
CA GLY A 108 -0.18 -8.89 -28.48
C GLY A 108 -0.19 -10.07 -29.46
N LEU A 109 -0.74 -11.22 -29.05
CA LEU A 109 -0.88 -12.38 -29.93
C LEU A 109 -1.84 -12.13 -31.09
N LEU A 110 -2.94 -11.38 -30.87
CA LEU A 110 -3.89 -11.02 -31.93
C LEU A 110 -3.29 -10.12 -33.02
N LEU A 111 -2.29 -9.30 -32.68
CA LEU A 111 -1.57 -8.48 -33.66
C LEU A 111 -0.64 -9.33 -34.55
N ASN A 112 -0.09 -10.40 -33.99
CA ASN A 112 0.91 -11.25 -34.66
C ASN A 112 0.32 -12.51 -35.31
N THR A 113 -0.95 -12.84 -35.01
CA THR A 113 -1.61 -14.06 -35.50
C THR A 113 -2.41 -13.78 -36.78
N SER A 114 -2.01 -14.44 -37.87
CA SER A 114 -2.72 -14.44 -39.15
C SER A 114 -3.71 -15.61 -39.29
N ASP A 115 -3.54 -16.67 -38.49
CA ASP A 115 -4.42 -17.84 -38.51
C ASP A 115 -5.80 -17.51 -37.91
N LYS A 116 -6.87 -17.80 -38.65
CA LYS A 116 -8.23 -17.38 -38.30
C LYS A 116 -8.80 -18.15 -37.10
N ASP A 117 -8.53 -19.44 -37.00
CA ASP A 117 -9.07 -20.31 -35.95
C ASP A 117 -8.36 -20.01 -34.62
N LEU A 118 -7.04 -19.84 -34.67
CA LEU A 118 -6.24 -19.41 -33.53
C LEU A 118 -6.63 -18.00 -33.07
N ARG A 119 -6.86 -17.07 -34.01
CA ARG A 119 -7.34 -15.71 -33.70
C ARG A 119 -8.70 -15.75 -32.98
N SER A 120 -9.64 -16.58 -33.43
CA SER A 120 -10.94 -16.74 -32.75
C SER A 120 -10.78 -17.28 -31.33
N HIS A 121 -9.92 -18.28 -31.14
CA HIS A 121 -9.64 -18.86 -29.82
C HIS A 121 -9.00 -17.84 -28.85
N ILE A 122 -8.06 -17.03 -29.35
CA ILE A 122 -7.42 -15.96 -28.55
C ILE A 122 -8.45 -14.88 -28.18
N TYR A 123 -9.38 -14.54 -29.09
CA TYR A 123 -10.45 -13.58 -28.79
C TYR A 123 -11.37 -14.03 -27.66
N GLU A 124 -11.76 -15.31 -27.61
CA GLU A 124 -12.55 -15.85 -26.50
C GLU A 124 -11.79 -15.75 -25.17
N LYS A 125 -10.51 -16.12 -25.15
CA LYS A 125 -9.66 -15.99 -23.94
C LYS A 125 -9.46 -14.54 -23.48
N LEU A 126 -9.38 -13.60 -24.42
CA LEU A 126 -9.33 -12.17 -24.13
C LEU A 126 -10.64 -11.69 -23.50
N LYS A 127 -11.77 -12.13 -24.04
CA LYS A 127 -13.11 -11.82 -23.52
C LYS A 127 -13.30 -12.36 -22.10
N ASP A 128 -12.87 -13.60 -21.84
CA ASP A 128 -12.92 -14.21 -20.51
C ASP A 128 -12.07 -13.44 -19.50
N SER A 129 -10.85 -13.05 -19.88
CA SER A 129 -9.94 -12.29 -19.02
C SER A 129 -10.49 -10.90 -18.69
N ARG A 130 -11.09 -10.21 -19.67
CA ARG A 130 -11.78 -8.93 -19.46
C ARG A 130 -13.03 -9.07 -18.59
N ALA A 131 -13.76 -10.18 -18.72
CA ALA A 131 -14.93 -10.46 -17.87
C ALA A 131 -14.54 -10.72 -16.40
N ILE A 132 -13.35 -11.26 -16.13
CA ILE A 132 -12.81 -11.39 -14.77
C ILE A 132 -12.54 -10.01 -14.18
N ILE A 133 -11.86 -9.12 -14.92
CA ILE A 133 -11.58 -7.74 -14.48
C ILE A 133 -12.87 -6.99 -14.13
N GLU A 134 -13.89 -7.09 -14.98
CA GLU A 134 -15.19 -6.42 -14.77
C GLU A 134 -15.97 -6.95 -13.56
N ARG A 135 -15.82 -8.25 -13.24
CA ARG A 135 -16.44 -8.85 -12.06
C ARG A 135 -15.75 -8.39 -10.77
N GLU A 136 -14.43 -8.43 -10.73
CA GLU A 136 -13.65 -8.07 -9.55
C GLU A 136 -13.67 -6.55 -9.27
N LYS A 137 -13.86 -5.69 -10.28
CA LYS A 137 -14.02 -4.24 -10.11
C LYS A 137 -15.36 -3.81 -9.50
N LYS A 138 -16.35 -4.70 -9.44
CA LYS A 138 -17.69 -4.41 -8.85
C LYS A 138 -17.77 -4.69 -7.36
N ILE A 139 -16.70 -5.24 -6.78
CA ILE A 139 -16.53 -5.52 -5.34
C ILE A 139 -15.95 -4.28 -4.67
#